data_AF-A0A7S3BAC5-F1
#
_entry.id   AF-A0A7S3BAC5-F1
#
_cell.length_a   1.000
_cell.length_b   1.000
_cell.length_c   1.000
_cell.angle_alpha   90.00
_cell.angle_beta   90.00
_cell.angle_gamma   90.00
#
_symmetry.space_group_name_H-M   'P 1'
#
loop_
_entity.id
_entity.type
_entity.pdbx_description
1 polymer ?
#
loop_
_entity_poly.entity_id
_entity_poly.type
_entity_poly.pdbx_seq_one_letter_code
_entity_poly.pdbx_strand_id
1 'polypeptide(L)'
;VRRPARGRGSVGVHLGAATEMAARDVPADATNIGALPAELQSMDPALSVVPPQTDLSREARGAPGGAQGTAGALGGDSYLAKLMQLDISHQEMDRIVEELEKVYEITPVEWLACEGVGQMVGRDLGYEDDDEFEEALKGSFADFLRLLPGFEVRATPGSKPGEGKNEFKILPPPPANTLVPKKMVLNVKSSQDLWRVCMKAADATIEIPELEFQIGSDQRRKIDSIYNHIGAAIFNLGSHVREAGSSMNEDTKNKIVDTIHLLNLLLDVPRPWTFIVHDPSGMSEIKPDAGVTMKR
;
A
#
# COMPACT_ATOMS: atom_id res chain seq x y z
N VAL A 1 -45.28 33.34 -46.98
CA VAL A 1 -43.85 33.66 -46.78
C VAL A 1 -43.34 32.79 -45.63
N ARG A 2 -42.41 31.88 -45.93
CA ARG A 2 -41.97 30.74 -45.11
C ARG A 2 -40.71 31.08 -44.27
N ARG A 3 -40.52 30.32 -43.18
CA ARG A 3 -39.40 30.34 -42.18
C ARG A 3 -37.97 30.40 -42.76
N PRO A 4 -36.96 30.72 -41.92
CA PRO A 4 -36.01 29.67 -41.43
C PRO A 4 -35.75 29.79 -39.91
N ALA A 5 -35.71 28.72 -39.10
CA ALA A 5 -34.80 27.56 -39.01
C ALA A 5 -33.46 27.88 -38.29
N ARG A 6 -33.37 27.41 -37.04
CA ARG A 6 -32.18 27.38 -36.17
C ARG A 6 -31.14 26.42 -36.73
N GLY A 7 -29.90 26.88 -36.94
CA GLY A 7 -28.73 26.04 -37.15
C GLY A 7 -28.04 25.72 -35.82
N ARG A 8 -27.88 24.43 -35.51
CA ARG A 8 -26.93 23.92 -34.50
C ARG A 8 -25.56 23.87 -35.16
N GLY A 9 -24.60 24.64 -34.64
CA GLY A 9 -23.18 24.49 -34.96
C GLY A 9 -22.53 23.51 -34.00
N SER A 10 -21.89 22.48 -34.56
CA SER A 10 -20.99 21.55 -33.88
C SER A 10 -19.74 22.27 -33.41
N VAL A 11 -19.37 22.13 -32.13
CA VAL A 11 -18.03 22.48 -31.65
C VAL A 11 -17.30 21.17 -31.40
N GLY A 12 -16.33 20.88 -32.27
CA GLY A 12 -15.38 19.79 -32.11
C GLY A 12 -14.39 20.12 -30.99
N VAL A 13 -14.05 19.11 -30.20
CA VAL A 13 -12.96 19.19 -29.22
C VAL A 13 -11.68 18.76 -29.93
N HIS A 14 -10.73 19.69 -29.95
CA HIS A 14 -9.42 19.55 -30.57
C HIS A 14 -8.55 18.52 -29.84
N LEU A 15 -8.00 17.58 -30.62
CA LEU A 15 -6.79 16.83 -30.34
C LEU A 15 -5.61 17.83 -30.26
N GLY A 16 -4.93 17.89 -29.11
CA GLY A 16 -3.69 18.63 -28.93
C GLY A 16 -2.51 17.66 -28.81
N ALA A 17 -1.64 17.69 -29.81
CA ALA A 17 -0.41 16.91 -29.91
C ALA A 17 0.63 17.32 -28.86
N ALA A 18 1.37 16.34 -28.34
CA ALA A 18 2.69 16.55 -27.74
C ALA A 18 3.68 15.65 -28.49
N THR A 19 4.52 16.29 -29.29
CA THR A 19 5.55 15.71 -30.16
C THR A 19 6.92 15.80 -29.47
N GLU A 20 7.73 14.76 -29.66
CA GLU A 20 9.20 14.65 -29.58
C GLU A 20 9.98 15.38 -28.46
N MET A 21 10.64 14.59 -27.62
CA MET A 21 11.94 14.96 -27.05
C MET A 21 12.95 13.81 -27.14
N ALA A 22 13.82 13.95 -28.14
CA ALA A 22 15.23 13.57 -28.24
C ALA A 22 15.74 12.37 -27.41
N ALA A 23 16.07 11.29 -28.15
CA ALA A 23 17.06 10.30 -27.76
C ALA A 23 18.39 10.98 -27.40
N ARG A 24 18.95 10.65 -26.24
CA ARG A 24 20.33 10.95 -25.86
C ARG A 24 20.99 9.67 -25.33
N ASP A 25 22.10 9.35 -25.99
CA ASP A 25 23.13 8.33 -25.76
C ASP A 25 23.10 7.58 -24.42
N VAL A 26 22.78 6.28 -24.50
CA VAL A 26 23.06 5.29 -23.46
C VAL A 26 24.51 4.80 -23.62
N PRO A 27 25.35 4.76 -22.57
CA PRO A 27 26.67 4.17 -22.64
C PRO A 27 26.58 2.67 -22.93
N ALA A 28 27.28 2.22 -23.98
CA ALA A 28 27.40 0.82 -24.36
C ALA A 28 28.31 0.07 -23.37
N ASP A 29 27.76 -0.43 -22.27
CA ASP A 29 28.41 -1.52 -21.48
C ASP A 29 27.44 -2.32 -20.58
N ALA A 30 26.21 -2.57 -21.05
CA ALA A 30 25.22 -3.38 -20.31
C ALA A 30 24.79 -4.64 -21.09
N THR A 31 25.61 -5.12 -22.03
CA THR A 31 25.27 -6.29 -22.86
C THR A 31 26.07 -7.51 -22.43
N ASN A 32 25.81 -8.00 -21.22
CA ASN A 32 26.03 -9.41 -20.91
C ASN A 32 25.12 -9.90 -19.79
N ILE A 33 23.85 -10.12 -20.13
CA ILE A 33 22.96 -10.95 -19.30
C ILE A 33 22.73 -12.20 -20.14
N GLY A 34 23.35 -13.30 -19.71
CA GLY A 34 23.32 -14.59 -20.40
C GLY A 34 21.90 -15.08 -20.65
N ALA A 35 21.74 -15.85 -21.72
CA ALA A 35 20.48 -16.48 -22.11
C ALA A 35 19.84 -17.25 -20.95
N LEU A 36 18.52 -17.12 -20.82
CA LEU A 36 17.68 -17.77 -19.80
C LEU A 36 17.77 -19.31 -19.90
N PRO A 37 17.83 -20.05 -18.77
CA PRO A 37 17.73 -21.50 -18.76
C PRO A 37 16.34 -21.97 -19.23
N ALA A 38 16.30 -23.10 -19.95
CA ALA A 38 15.09 -23.68 -20.55
C ALA A 38 14.02 -24.16 -19.55
N GLU A 39 14.29 -24.08 -18.24
CA GLU A 39 13.43 -24.58 -17.17
C GLU A 39 12.26 -23.62 -16.81
N LEU A 40 12.27 -22.39 -17.31
CA LEU A 40 11.20 -21.39 -17.10
C LEU A 40 10.02 -21.49 -18.09
N GLN A 41 10.05 -22.41 -19.06
CA GLN A 41 8.98 -22.57 -20.05
C GLN A 41 7.81 -23.46 -19.59
N SER A 42 7.85 -24.02 -18.37
CA SER A 42 6.85 -25.00 -17.91
C SER A 42 6.21 -24.73 -16.55
N MET A 43 6.22 -23.49 -16.04
CA MET A 43 5.52 -23.18 -14.78
C MET A 43 4.06 -22.80 -15.06
N ASP A 44 3.14 -23.65 -14.58
CA ASP A 44 1.69 -23.45 -14.60
C ASP A 44 1.32 -22.27 -13.67
N PRO A 45 0.73 -21.16 -14.17
CA PRO A 45 0.52 -19.94 -13.40
C PRO A 45 -0.69 -19.96 -12.45
N ALA A 46 -1.27 -21.13 -12.17
CA ALA A 46 -2.43 -21.28 -11.28
C ALA A 46 -2.10 -21.46 -9.78
N LEU A 47 -0.84 -21.29 -9.36
CA LEU A 47 -0.50 -21.22 -7.93
C LEU A 47 -0.71 -19.80 -7.43
N SER A 48 -1.91 -19.59 -6.88
CA SER A 48 -2.22 -18.58 -5.86
C SER A 48 -0.99 -18.28 -5.02
N VAL A 49 -0.49 -17.04 -5.10
CA VAL A 49 0.57 -16.52 -4.22
C VAL A 49 -0.06 -16.36 -2.83
N VAL A 50 -0.19 -17.47 -2.11
CA VAL A 50 -0.23 -17.47 -0.66
C VAL A 50 1.22 -17.23 -0.23
N PRO A 51 1.52 -16.22 0.60
CA PRO A 51 2.87 -16.08 1.13
C PRO A 51 3.27 -17.41 1.80
N PRO A 52 4.52 -17.88 1.66
CA PRO A 52 4.95 -19.10 2.33
C PRO A 52 4.74 -18.91 3.83
N GLN A 53 3.75 -19.63 4.39
CA GLN A 53 3.58 -19.80 5.83
C GLN A 53 4.87 -20.45 6.34
N THR A 54 5.79 -19.61 6.80
CA THR A 54 7.03 -20.08 7.40
C THR A 54 6.65 -20.56 8.79
N ASP A 55 6.59 -21.87 8.95
CA ASP A 55 6.38 -22.54 10.24
C ASP A 55 7.56 -22.21 11.18
N LEU A 56 7.44 -21.09 11.89
CA LEU A 56 8.34 -20.68 12.97
C LEU A 56 7.94 -21.30 14.31
N SER A 57 7.06 -22.31 14.31
CA SER A 57 6.55 -22.98 15.52
C SER A 57 7.55 -23.97 16.11
N ARG A 58 8.83 -23.58 16.24
CA ARG A 58 9.78 -24.45 16.93
C ARG A 58 10.97 -23.77 17.58
N GLU A 59 10.79 -22.63 18.25
CA GLU A 59 11.73 -22.22 19.31
C GLU A 59 11.20 -21.05 20.17
N ALA A 60 10.25 -21.33 21.07
CA ALA A 60 10.00 -20.49 22.25
C ALA A 60 9.16 -21.24 23.29
N ARG A 61 9.73 -22.25 23.96
CA ARG A 61 9.17 -22.74 25.23
C ARG A 61 9.83 -21.98 26.38
N GLY A 62 9.07 -21.09 27.02
CA GLY A 62 9.51 -20.40 28.23
C GLY A 62 8.45 -19.48 28.85
N ALA A 63 7.51 -20.07 29.60
CA ALA A 63 6.71 -19.58 30.76
C ALA A 63 6.01 -18.19 30.76
N PRO A 64 4.82 -18.08 31.40
CA PRO A 64 3.97 -16.90 31.33
C PRO A 64 4.32 -15.86 32.42
N GLY A 65 4.19 -14.58 32.09
CA GLY A 65 4.28 -13.49 33.04
C GLY A 65 3.51 -12.29 32.52
N GLY A 66 2.40 -11.97 33.18
CA GLY A 66 1.58 -10.80 32.84
C GLY A 66 2.40 -9.51 32.91
N ALA A 67 2.26 -8.69 31.88
CA ALA A 67 2.79 -7.34 31.87
C ALA A 67 1.68 -6.39 31.43
N GLN A 68 1.05 -5.76 32.42
CA GLN A 68 0.47 -4.43 32.26
C GLN A 68 1.60 -3.51 31.76
N GLY A 69 1.60 -3.20 30.48
CA GLY A 69 2.56 -2.29 29.85
C GLY A 69 1.86 -1.02 29.41
N THR A 70 2.16 0.09 30.09
CA THR A 70 1.87 1.45 29.60
C THR A 70 2.56 1.63 28.24
N ALA A 71 1.80 1.68 27.16
CA ALA A 71 2.31 1.74 25.80
C ALA A 71 2.90 3.14 25.49
N GLY A 72 4.20 3.29 25.75
CA GLY A 72 5.03 4.21 24.98
C GLY A 72 5.07 3.74 23.53
N ALA A 73 5.22 4.69 22.59
CA ALA A 73 5.33 4.41 21.15
C ALA A 73 6.27 3.22 20.91
N LEU A 74 5.74 2.16 20.29
CA LEU A 74 6.54 1.00 19.89
C LEU A 74 7.76 1.50 19.10
N GLY A 75 8.96 1.02 19.46
CA GLY A 75 10.16 1.29 18.69
C GLY A 75 10.01 0.76 17.25
N GLY A 76 10.75 1.34 16.30
CA GLY A 76 10.64 1.00 14.87
C GLY A 76 10.75 -0.51 14.58
N ASP A 77 11.67 -1.21 15.24
CA ASP A 77 11.86 -2.66 15.05
C ASP A 77 10.68 -3.47 15.63
N SER A 78 10.16 -3.08 16.80
CA SER A 78 8.99 -3.74 17.39
C SER A 78 7.70 -3.50 16.59
N TYR A 79 7.61 -2.35 15.93
CA TYR A 79 6.48 -2.01 15.07
C TYR A 79 6.47 -2.88 13.81
N LEU A 80 7.62 -3.03 13.15
CA LEU A 80 7.75 -3.88 11.97
C LEU A 80 7.51 -5.35 12.31
N ALA A 81 8.04 -5.83 13.43
CA ALA A 81 7.77 -7.19 13.90
C ALA A 81 6.27 -7.44 14.12
N LYS A 82 5.53 -6.45 14.63
CA LYS A 82 4.08 -6.54 14.80
C LYS A 82 3.33 -6.60 13.47
N LEU A 83 3.71 -5.76 12.50
CA LEU A 83 3.10 -5.76 11.16
C LEU A 83 3.32 -7.08 10.41
N MET A 84 4.51 -7.66 10.53
CA MET A 84 4.84 -8.95 9.93
C MET A 84 4.05 -10.13 10.51
N GLN A 85 3.48 -9.98 11.70
CA GLN A 85 2.71 -11.03 12.37
C GLN A 85 1.22 -11.00 11.98
N LEU A 86 0.74 -9.90 11.41
CA LEU A 86 -0.67 -9.79 10.99
C LEU A 86 -1.02 -10.89 9.99
N ASP A 87 -2.12 -11.58 10.26
CA ASP A 87 -2.65 -12.65 9.41
C ASP A 87 -3.88 -12.13 8.65
N ILE A 88 -3.69 -11.03 7.92
CA ILE A 88 -4.74 -10.31 7.18
C ILE A 88 -4.25 -10.08 5.75
N SER A 89 -5.07 -10.43 4.78
CA SER A 89 -4.79 -10.21 3.36
C SER A 89 -4.88 -8.74 2.96
N HIS A 90 -4.27 -8.37 1.84
CA HIS A 90 -4.33 -6.98 1.34
C HIS A 90 -5.75 -6.56 0.96
N GLN A 91 -6.57 -7.52 0.53
CA GLN A 91 -7.98 -7.26 0.22
C GLN A 91 -8.76 -6.92 1.49
N GLU A 92 -8.49 -7.63 2.59
CA GLU A 92 -9.09 -7.33 3.89
C GLU A 92 -8.58 -6.00 4.43
N MET A 93 -7.29 -5.70 4.30
CA MET A 93 -6.73 -4.41 4.69
C MET A 93 -7.36 -3.24 3.92
N ASP A 94 -7.48 -3.35 2.60
CA ASP A 94 -8.17 -2.35 1.77
C ASP A 94 -9.63 -2.18 2.21
N ARG A 95 -10.34 -3.26 2.52
CA ARG A 95 -11.73 -3.22 3.00
C ARG A 95 -11.84 -2.57 4.39
N ILE A 96 -10.95 -2.91 5.33
CA ILE A 96 -10.90 -2.28 6.65
C ILE A 96 -10.74 -0.77 6.49
N VAL A 97 -9.79 -0.33 5.66
CA VAL A 97 -9.53 1.09 5.41
C VAL A 97 -10.75 1.76 4.76
N GLU A 98 -11.40 1.10 3.80
CA GLU A 98 -12.60 1.61 3.14
C GLU A 98 -13.78 1.75 4.11
N GLU A 99 -14.02 0.77 4.98
CA GLU A 99 -15.07 0.87 6.01
C GLU A 99 -14.77 1.98 7.01
N LEU A 100 -13.51 2.12 7.45
CA LEU A 100 -13.08 3.21 8.32
C LEU A 100 -13.27 4.58 7.65
N GLU A 101 -12.98 4.70 6.35
CA GLU A 101 -13.24 5.91 5.57
C GLU A 101 -14.72 6.27 5.51
N LYS A 102 -15.61 5.30 5.25
CA LYS A 102 -17.06 5.52 5.25
C LYS A 102 -17.55 6.01 6.62
N VAL A 103 -17.02 5.43 7.70
CA VAL A 103 -17.34 5.88 9.07
C VAL A 103 -16.95 7.34 9.25
N TYR A 104 -15.76 7.75 8.80
CA TYR A 104 -15.32 9.15 8.86
C TYR A 104 -16.18 10.11 8.04
N GLU A 105 -16.64 9.71 6.86
CA GLU A 105 -17.52 10.54 6.02
C GLU A 105 -18.85 10.87 6.72
N ILE A 106 -19.36 9.95 7.54
CA ILE A 106 -20.62 10.11 8.27
C ILE A 106 -20.42 10.95 9.53
N THR A 107 -19.36 10.68 10.31
CA THR A 107 -19.07 11.35 11.60
C THR A 107 -17.65 11.93 11.64
N PRO A 108 -17.39 13.02 10.90
CA PRO A 108 -16.06 13.61 10.88
C PRO A 108 -15.72 14.21 12.25
N VAL A 109 -14.47 13.99 12.69
CA VAL A 109 -13.84 14.67 13.83
C VAL A 109 -14.28 14.19 15.24
N GLU A 110 -15.09 13.14 15.34
CA GLU A 110 -15.51 12.53 16.63
C GLU A 110 -14.59 11.36 17.06
N TRP A 111 -14.49 11.14 18.37
CA TRP A 111 -13.82 9.95 18.93
C TRP A 111 -14.80 8.79 18.93
N LEU A 112 -14.42 7.69 18.28
CA LEU A 112 -15.25 6.51 18.10
C LEU A 112 -14.72 5.36 18.96
N ALA A 113 -15.62 4.61 19.59
CA ALA A 113 -15.23 3.45 20.39
C ALA A 113 -14.63 2.36 19.48
N CYS A 114 -13.42 1.89 19.82
CA CYS A 114 -12.75 0.83 19.05
C CYS A 114 -13.55 -0.48 19.08
N GLU A 115 -14.16 -0.83 20.21
CA GLU A 115 -14.91 -2.08 20.40
C GLU A 115 -16.07 -2.20 19.40
N GLY A 116 -16.96 -1.20 19.37
CA GLY A 116 -18.14 -1.24 18.50
C GLY A 116 -17.80 -1.15 17.01
N VAL A 117 -16.77 -0.39 16.64
CA VAL A 117 -16.33 -0.32 15.23
C VAL A 117 -15.56 -1.57 14.82
N GLY A 118 -14.72 -2.12 15.70
CA GLY A 118 -13.99 -3.37 15.46
C GLY A 118 -14.95 -4.53 15.21
N GLN A 119 -15.98 -4.67 16.05
CA GLN A 119 -17.08 -5.63 15.87
C GLN A 119 -17.77 -5.50 14.51
N MET A 120 -18.11 -4.27 14.13
CA MET A 120 -18.76 -3.99 12.85
C MET A 120 -17.85 -4.39 11.68
N VAL A 121 -16.59 -3.96 11.70
CA VAL A 121 -15.60 -4.24 10.66
C VAL A 121 -15.33 -5.74 10.55
N GLY A 122 -15.09 -6.43 11.67
CA GLY A 122 -14.83 -7.87 11.68
C GLY A 122 -15.98 -8.67 11.06
N ARG A 123 -17.23 -8.38 11.47
CA ARG A 123 -18.42 -9.02 10.89
C ARG A 123 -18.57 -8.74 9.40
N ASP A 124 -18.31 -7.51 8.96
CA ASP A 124 -18.48 -7.12 7.55
C ASP A 124 -17.38 -7.74 6.65
N LEU A 125 -16.23 -8.12 7.22
CA LEU A 125 -15.19 -8.91 6.56
C LEU A 125 -15.47 -10.41 6.56
N GLY A 126 -16.38 -10.88 7.43
CA GLY A 126 -16.81 -12.27 7.50
C GLY A 126 -16.22 -13.08 8.65
N TYR A 127 -15.59 -12.45 9.64
CA TYR A 127 -15.17 -13.10 10.88
C TYR A 127 -16.40 -13.48 11.73
N GLU A 128 -16.35 -14.64 12.37
CA GLU A 128 -17.45 -15.21 13.16
C GLU A 128 -17.69 -14.43 14.46
N ASP A 129 -16.60 -14.02 15.11
CA ASP A 129 -16.61 -13.22 16.35
C ASP A 129 -15.36 -12.32 16.47
N ASP A 130 -15.33 -11.52 17.54
CA ASP A 130 -14.23 -10.59 17.82
C ASP A 130 -12.92 -11.30 18.13
N ASP A 131 -12.98 -12.49 18.73
CA ASP A 131 -11.79 -13.25 19.11
C ASP A 131 -11.06 -13.76 17.85
N GLU A 132 -11.79 -14.25 16.85
CA GLU A 132 -11.24 -14.65 15.55
C GLU A 132 -10.61 -13.46 14.82
N PHE A 133 -11.29 -12.31 14.81
CA PHE A 133 -10.75 -11.10 14.18
C PHE A 133 -9.50 -10.58 14.88
N GLU A 134 -9.48 -10.53 16.22
CA GLU A 134 -8.30 -10.13 16.98
C GLU A 134 -7.16 -11.15 16.89
N GLU A 135 -7.45 -12.44 16.70
CA GLU A 135 -6.44 -13.45 16.36
C GLU A 135 -5.82 -13.19 14.99
N ALA A 136 -6.58 -12.77 13.98
CA ALA A 136 -6.06 -12.38 12.67
C ALA A 136 -5.19 -11.10 12.77
N LEU A 137 -5.62 -10.13 13.58
CA LEU A 137 -4.86 -8.90 13.89
C LEU A 137 -3.64 -9.16 14.82
N LYS A 138 -3.52 -10.37 15.37
CA LYS A 138 -2.59 -10.74 16.44
C LYS A 138 -2.61 -9.77 17.62
N GLY A 139 -3.77 -9.21 17.96
CA GLY A 139 -3.93 -8.20 19.00
C GLY A 139 -5.24 -7.43 18.85
N SER A 140 -5.45 -6.43 19.72
CA SER A 140 -6.71 -5.71 19.70
C SER A 140 -6.87 -4.85 18.45
N PHE A 141 -8.12 -4.54 18.07
CA PHE A 141 -8.39 -3.59 17.00
C PHE A 141 -7.72 -2.21 17.25
N ALA A 142 -7.66 -1.79 18.51
CA ALA A 142 -6.96 -0.57 18.90
C ALA A 142 -5.45 -0.65 18.65
N ASP A 143 -4.81 -1.80 18.89
CA ASP A 143 -3.40 -2.01 18.60
C ASP A 143 -3.14 -1.96 17.09
N PHE A 144 -4.02 -2.56 16.30
CA PHE A 144 -3.94 -2.50 14.84
C PHE A 144 -4.05 -1.08 14.31
N LEU A 145 -5.03 -0.29 14.76
CA LEU A 145 -5.20 1.11 14.32
C LEU A 145 -3.97 1.98 14.63
N ARG A 146 -3.23 1.69 15.72
CA ARG A 146 -1.97 2.40 16.03
C ARG A 146 -0.87 2.13 15.01
N LEU A 147 -0.96 1.03 14.27
CA LEU A 147 -0.05 0.68 13.17
C LEU A 147 -0.40 1.39 11.86
N LEU A 148 -1.48 2.16 11.80
CA LEU A 148 -1.90 2.83 10.58
C LEU A 148 -1.51 4.32 10.59
N PRO A 149 -1.06 4.87 9.46
CA PRO A 149 -0.99 6.32 9.25
C PRO A 149 -2.39 6.94 9.20
N GLY A 150 -2.53 8.19 9.64
CA GLY A 150 -3.82 8.90 9.64
C GLY A 150 -4.79 8.53 10.78
N PHE A 151 -4.37 7.72 11.77
CA PHE A 151 -5.20 7.37 12.93
C PHE A 151 -4.56 7.85 14.23
N GLU A 152 -5.41 8.33 15.15
CA GLU A 152 -5.07 8.60 16.54
C GLU A 152 -5.89 7.68 17.44
N VAL A 153 -5.25 7.03 18.41
CA VAL A 153 -5.92 6.08 19.32
C VAL A 153 -5.56 6.44 20.76
N ARG A 154 -6.55 6.48 21.65
CA ARG A 154 -6.39 6.79 23.08
C ARG A 154 -7.26 5.89 23.95
N ALA A 155 -6.98 5.85 25.25
CA ALA A 155 -7.90 5.26 26.21
C ALA A 155 -9.18 6.12 26.32
N THR A 156 -10.34 5.47 26.41
CA THR A 156 -11.63 6.14 26.64
C THR A 156 -11.57 6.99 27.91
N PRO A 157 -11.92 8.29 27.87
CA PRO A 157 -11.92 9.13 29.07
C PRO A 157 -12.81 8.55 30.18
N GLY A 158 -12.22 8.39 31.38
CA GLY A 158 -12.93 7.86 32.54
C GLY A 158 -13.03 6.34 32.63
N SER A 159 -12.45 5.59 31.67
CA SER A 159 -12.30 4.14 31.81
C SER A 159 -11.29 3.79 32.91
N LYS A 160 -11.53 2.68 33.61
CA LYS A 160 -10.59 2.22 34.64
C LYS A 160 -9.35 1.62 33.99
N PRO A 161 -8.16 1.75 34.62
CA PRO A 161 -6.96 1.03 34.18
C PRO A 161 -7.24 -0.47 34.07
N GLY A 162 -7.00 -1.05 32.89
CA GLY A 162 -7.24 -2.46 32.61
C GLY A 162 -8.59 -2.81 31.98
N GLU A 163 -9.51 -1.84 31.79
CA GLU A 163 -10.77 -2.09 31.06
C GLU A 163 -10.58 -2.24 29.55
N GLY A 164 -9.41 -1.89 29.00
CA GLY A 164 -9.09 -2.06 27.57
C GLY A 164 -9.90 -1.17 26.61
N LYS A 165 -10.79 -0.31 27.13
CA LYS A 165 -11.63 0.58 26.32
C LYS A 165 -10.80 1.68 25.69
N ASN A 166 -10.68 1.60 24.37
CA ASN A 166 -10.00 2.58 23.55
C ASN A 166 -11.01 3.28 22.63
N GLU A 167 -10.72 4.54 22.34
CA GLU A 167 -11.35 5.29 21.27
C GLU A 167 -10.29 5.63 20.22
N PHE A 168 -10.73 5.72 18.97
CA PHE A 168 -9.91 6.21 17.88
C PHE A 168 -10.56 7.39 17.17
N LYS A 169 -9.75 8.12 16.44
CA LYS A 169 -10.16 9.19 15.55
C LYS A 169 -9.36 9.11 14.26
N ILE A 170 -10.05 9.23 13.14
CA ILE A 170 -9.41 9.41 11.83
C ILE A 170 -9.01 10.88 11.72
N LEU A 171 -7.72 11.11 11.48
CA LEU A 171 -7.18 12.45 11.37
C LEU A 171 -7.75 13.10 10.09
N PRO A 172 -8.36 14.28 10.19
CA PRO A 172 -8.76 15.00 8.99
C PRO A 172 -7.51 15.31 8.16
N PRO A 173 -7.62 15.39 6.83
CA PRO A 173 -6.52 15.88 6.01
C PRO A 173 -6.08 17.24 6.57
N PRO A 174 -4.76 17.52 6.60
CA PRO A 174 -4.27 18.81 7.05
C PRO A 174 -4.93 19.94 6.25
N PRO A 175 -5.15 21.13 6.86
CA PRO A 175 -5.72 22.26 6.15
C PRO A 175 -4.98 22.51 4.84
N ALA A 176 -5.70 22.73 3.73
CA ALA A 176 -5.11 22.81 2.40
C ALA A 176 -4.00 23.87 2.27
N ASN A 177 -4.05 24.94 3.08
CA ASN A 177 -3.04 25.99 3.14
C ASN A 177 -1.75 25.59 3.87
N THR A 178 -1.72 24.44 4.55
CA THR A 178 -0.55 23.87 5.23
C THR A 178 0.11 22.75 4.44
N LEU A 179 -0.59 22.23 3.44
CA LEU A 179 -0.11 21.19 2.55
C LEU A 179 0.91 21.77 1.57
N VAL A 180 2.09 21.17 1.57
CA VAL A 180 3.17 21.48 0.63
C VAL A 180 3.57 20.20 -0.08
N PRO A 181 3.94 20.25 -1.37
CA PRO A 181 4.46 19.08 -2.07
C PRO A 181 5.61 18.44 -1.31
N LYS A 182 5.66 17.10 -1.32
CA LYS A 182 6.68 16.32 -0.63
C LYS A 182 7.26 15.27 -1.56
N LYS A 183 8.54 15.00 -1.41
CA LYS A 183 9.19 13.81 -1.95
C LYS A 183 9.74 12.99 -0.80
N MET A 184 9.18 11.81 -0.59
CA MET A 184 9.64 10.87 0.43
C MET A 184 10.57 9.85 -0.21
N VAL A 185 11.78 9.68 0.32
CA VAL A 185 12.78 8.75 -0.20
C VAL A 185 13.14 7.75 0.89
N LEU A 186 12.86 6.47 0.66
CA LEU A 186 13.25 5.36 1.51
C LEU A 186 14.22 4.46 0.76
N ASN A 187 15.34 4.10 1.39
CA ASN A 187 16.24 3.07 0.90
C ASN A 187 15.86 1.75 1.58
N VAL A 188 15.29 0.83 0.80
CA VAL A 188 14.87 -0.51 1.22
C VAL A 188 16.11 -1.39 1.23
N LYS A 189 16.54 -1.83 2.42
CA LYS A 189 17.79 -2.57 2.66
C LYS A 189 17.56 -3.99 3.15
N SER A 190 16.39 -4.29 3.70
CA SER A 190 16.04 -5.63 4.16
C SER A 190 14.56 -5.95 3.95
N SER A 191 14.18 -7.22 4.02
CA SER A 191 12.78 -7.64 3.86
C SER A 191 11.84 -7.02 4.92
N GLN A 192 12.35 -6.67 6.11
CA GLN A 192 11.58 -5.94 7.12
C GLN A 192 11.11 -4.57 6.62
N ASP A 193 11.91 -3.92 5.76
CA ASP A 193 11.58 -2.61 5.21
C ASP A 193 10.34 -2.67 4.30
N LEU A 194 10.07 -3.81 3.67
CA LEU A 194 8.89 -4.02 2.82
C LEU A 194 7.58 -4.01 3.61
N TRP A 195 7.65 -4.29 4.91
CA TRP A 195 6.49 -4.31 5.80
C TRP A 195 6.15 -2.94 6.36
N ARG A 196 6.88 -1.86 6.01
CA ARG A 196 6.43 -0.50 6.34
C ARG A 196 5.10 -0.20 5.68
N VAL A 197 4.19 0.44 6.41
CA VAL A 197 2.91 0.90 5.87
C VAL A 197 3.11 2.24 5.18
N CYS A 198 2.80 2.29 3.89
CA CYS A 198 2.76 3.49 3.08
C CYS A 198 1.31 3.88 2.81
N MET A 199 0.91 5.06 3.29
CA MET A 199 -0.28 5.76 2.81
C MET A 199 0.10 6.60 1.60
N LYS A 200 -0.24 6.11 0.40
CA LYS A 200 -0.11 6.85 -0.85
C LYS A 200 -1.35 7.72 -1.06
N ALA A 201 -1.16 9.03 -1.18
CA ALA A 201 -2.24 9.94 -1.56
C ALA A 201 -2.78 9.61 -2.97
N ALA A 202 -4.02 9.99 -3.26
CA ALA A 202 -4.67 9.72 -4.55
C ALA A 202 -3.86 10.29 -5.72
N ASP A 203 -3.35 11.52 -5.59
CA ASP A 203 -2.57 12.23 -6.60
C ASP A 203 -1.05 11.95 -6.55
N ALA A 204 -0.61 11.10 -5.61
CA ALA A 204 0.80 10.74 -5.48
C ALA A 204 1.18 9.56 -6.39
N THR A 205 2.46 9.53 -6.78
CA THR A 205 3.07 8.43 -7.53
C THR A 205 4.19 7.78 -6.72
N ILE A 206 4.44 6.50 -6.98
CA ILE A 206 5.60 5.77 -6.43
C ILE A 206 6.58 5.52 -7.57
N GLU A 207 7.85 5.89 -7.40
CA GLU A 207 8.94 5.64 -8.33
C GLU A 207 9.93 4.64 -7.74
N ILE A 208 10.40 3.71 -8.57
CA ILE A 208 11.55 2.82 -8.32
C ILE A 208 12.61 3.12 -9.39
N PRO A 209 13.57 4.01 -9.10
CA PRO A 209 14.53 4.49 -10.10
C PRO A 209 15.37 3.38 -10.73
N GLU A 210 15.72 2.35 -9.96
CA GLU A 210 16.55 1.24 -10.43
C GLU A 210 15.91 0.39 -11.52
N LEU A 211 14.57 0.46 -11.66
CA LEU A 211 13.81 -0.22 -12.70
C LEU A 211 13.21 0.75 -13.73
N GLU A 212 13.45 2.06 -13.60
CA GLU A 212 12.75 3.10 -14.37
C GLU A 212 11.23 2.92 -14.33
N PHE A 213 10.71 2.48 -13.17
CA PHE A 213 9.32 2.08 -13.00
C PHE A 213 8.56 3.08 -12.12
N GLN A 214 7.27 3.29 -12.44
CA GLN A 214 6.39 4.15 -11.67
C GLN A 214 4.99 3.55 -11.52
N ILE A 215 4.46 3.59 -10.29
CA ILE A 215 3.04 3.39 -10.00
C ILE A 215 2.36 4.76 -10.05
N GLY A 216 1.31 4.87 -10.86
CA GLY A 216 0.59 6.12 -11.08
C GLY A 216 -0.28 6.59 -9.91
N SER A 217 -0.98 7.70 -10.14
CA SER A 217 -2.04 8.19 -9.27
C SER A 217 -3.26 7.27 -9.30
N ASP A 218 -4.06 7.29 -8.23
CA ASP A 218 -5.29 6.52 -8.06
C ASP A 218 -6.50 7.45 -7.85
N GLN A 219 -7.71 6.87 -7.87
CA GLN A 219 -8.93 7.63 -7.57
C GLN A 219 -9.07 7.97 -6.07
N ARG A 220 -8.48 7.15 -5.21
CA ARG A 220 -8.53 7.27 -3.73
C ARG A 220 -7.15 7.02 -3.16
N ARG A 221 -6.94 7.44 -1.90
CA ARG A 221 -5.69 7.11 -1.19
C ARG A 221 -5.61 5.59 -0.97
N LYS A 222 -4.39 5.07 -0.83
CA LYS A 222 -4.12 3.64 -0.57
C LYS A 222 -3.23 3.50 0.65
N ILE A 223 -3.65 2.72 1.63
CA ILE A 223 -2.90 2.43 2.85
C ILE A 223 -2.55 0.95 2.84
N ASP A 224 -1.29 0.65 2.56
CA ASP A 224 -0.84 -0.73 2.53
C ASP A 224 0.69 -0.82 2.76
N SER A 225 1.22 -2.02 2.93
CA SER A 225 2.66 -2.20 3.04
C SER A 225 3.38 -1.90 1.72
N ILE A 226 4.67 -1.57 1.78
CA ILE A 226 5.49 -1.39 0.57
C ILE A 226 5.48 -2.66 -0.28
N TYR A 227 5.58 -3.84 0.34
CA TYR A 227 5.43 -5.13 -0.34
C TYR A 227 4.16 -5.15 -1.21
N ASN A 228 3.05 -4.68 -0.64
CA ASN A 228 1.74 -4.82 -1.24
C ASN A 228 1.48 -3.79 -2.33
N HIS A 229 2.05 -2.58 -2.22
CA HIS A 229 2.07 -1.63 -3.34
C HIS A 229 2.79 -2.21 -4.56
N ILE A 230 3.89 -2.93 -4.35
CA ILE A 230 4.62 -3.62 -5.43
C ILE A 230 3.83 -4.85 -5.92
N GLY A 231 3.25 -5.63 -5.01
CA GLY A 231 2.41 -6.79 -5.34
C GLY A 231 1.18 -6.41 -6.18
N ALA A 232 0.52 -5.30 -5.85
CA ALA A 232 -0.59 -4.76 -6.63
C ALA A 232 -0.13 -4.32 -8.04
N ALA A 233 1.03 -3.69 -8.16
CA ALA A 233 1.60 -3.34 -9.46
C ALA A 233 1.89 -4.59 -10.32
N ILE A 234 2.49 -5.63 -9.73
CA ILE A 234 2.72 -6.93 -10.38
C ILE A 234 1.40 -7.53 -10.87
N PHE A 235 0.38 -7.58 -10.01
CA PHE A 235 -0.93 -8.10 -10.34
C PHE A 235 -1.57 -7.32 -11.51
N ASN A 236 -1.56 -5.99 -11.45
CA ASN A 236 -2.16 -5.12 -12.46
C ASN A 236 -1.49 -5.28 -13.82
N LEU A 237 -0.15 -5.34 -13.87
CA LEU A 237 0.60 -5.60 -15.11
C LEU A 237 0.28 -6.99 -15.67
N GLY A 238 0.23 -8.01 -14.81
CA GLY A 238 -0.13 -9.38 -15.22
C GLY A 238 -1.56 -9.47 -15.77
N SER A 239 -2.52 -8.81 -15.13
CA SER A 239 -3.90 -8.71 -15.61
C SER A 239 -3.96 -8.02 -16.98
N HIS A 240 -3.23 -6.92 -17.15
CA HIS A 240 -3.17 -6.21 -18.43
C HIS A 240 -2.63 -7.10 -19.56
N VAL A 241 -1.58 -7.89 -19.31
CA VAL A 241 -1.05 -8.85 -20.29
C VAL A 241 -2.07 -9.96 -20.60
N ARG A 242 -2.80 -10.48 -19.61
CA ARG A 242 -3.82 -11.51 -19.85
C ARG A 242 -4.99 -10.99 -20.68
N GLU A 243 -5.46 -9.79 -20.38
CA GLU A 243 -6.67 -9.21 -21.00
C GLU A 243 -6.39 -8.61 -22.38
N ALA A 244 -5.26 -7.93 -22.55
CA ALA A 244 -4.92 -7.20 -23.77
C ALA A 244 -3.76 -7.84 -24.56
N GLY A 245 -3.15 -8.93 -24.07
CA GLY A 245 -1.94 -9.50 -24.66
C GLY A 245 -2.09 -9.98 -26.11
N SER A 246 -3.29 -10.41 -26.52
CA SER A 246 -3.54 -10.85 -27.90
C SER A 246 -3.55 -9.72 -28.93
N SER A 247 -3.78 -8.47 -28.50
CA SER A 247 -3.75 -7.28 -29.37
C SER A 247 -2.48 -6.44 -29.18
N MET A 248 -1.60 -6.85 -28.26
CA MET A 248 -0.33 -6.20 -27.96
C MET A 248 0.77 -6.74 -28.87
N ASN A 249 1.73 -5.90 -29.28
CA ASN A 249 2.92 -6.41 -29.96
C ASN A 249 3.78 -7.22 -28.96
N GLU A 250 4.49 -8.23 -29.48
CA GLU A 250 5.29 -9.13 -28.62
C GLU A 250 6.39 -8.38 -27.87
N ASP A 251 7.00 -7.36 -28.47
CA ASP A 251 8.04 -6.56 -27.80
C ASP A 251 7.53 -5.83 -26.55
N THR A 252 6.33 -5.23 -26.58
CA THR A 252 5.76 -4.56 -25.39
C THR A 252 5.36 -5.59 -24.36
N LYS A 253 4.76 -6.70 -24.79
CA LYS A 253 4.38 -7.80 -23.91
C LYS A 253 5.58 -8.37 -23.17
N ASN A 254 6.68 -8.63 -23.87
CA ASN A 254 7.94 -9.09 -23.28
C ASN A 254 8.48 -8.08 -22.27
N LYS A 255 8.50 -6.78 -22.59
CA LYS A 255 8.93 -5.74 -21.65
C LYS A 255 8.09 -5.70 -20.37
N ILE A 256 6.77 -5.89 -20.48
CA ILE A 256 5.89 -5.95 -19.30
C ILE A 256 6.20 -7.19 -18.47
N VAL A 257 6.37 -8.35 -19.10
CA VAL A 257 6.74 -9.60 -18.41
C VAL A 257 8.10 -9.47 -17.71
N ASP A 258 9.09 -8.87 -18.37
CA ASP A 258 10.41 -8.60 -17.78
C ASP A 258 10.29 -7.64 -16.58
N THR A 259 9.46 -6.61 -16.70
CA THR A 259 9.18 -5.67 -15.59
C THR A 259 8.55 -6.40 -14.40
N ILE A 260 7.56 -7.28 -14.64
CA ILE A 260 6.95 -8.11 -13.60
C ILE A 260 8.00 -8.98 -12.91
N HIS A 261 8.91 -9.60 -13.67
CA HIS A 261 9.99 -10.41 -13.11
C HIS A 261 10.91 -9.59 -12.21
N LEU A 262 11.33 -8.41 -12.68
CA LEU A 262 12.19 -7.51 -11.90
C LEU A 262 11.52 -6.99 -10.63
N LEU A 263 10.21 -6.67 -10.68
CA LEU A 263 9.44 -6.27 -9.50
C LEU A 263 9.34 -7.39 -8.46
N ASN A 264 9.12 -8.65 -8.89
CA ASN A 264 9.12 -9.79 -7.97
C ASN A 264 10.49 -9.93 -7.27
N LEU A 265 11.59 -9.76 -8.01
CA LEU A 265 12.93 -9.83 -7.44
C LEU A 265 13.18 -8.76 -6.35
N LEU A 266 12.55 -7.58 -6.44
CA LEU A 266 12.67 -6.55 -5.40
C LEU A 266 12.05 -6.96 -4.06
N LEU A 267 11.06 -7.85 -4.08
CA LEU A 267 10.37 -8.33 -2.87
C LEU A 267 11.25 -9.25 -2.02
N ASP A 268 12.32 -9.81 -2.58
CA ASP A 268 13.33 -10.56 -1.83
C ASP A 268 14.45 -9.66 -1.29
N VAL A 269 14.49 -8.39 -1.71
CA VAL A 269 15.54 -7.41 -1.38
C VAL A 269 16.97 -7.97 -1.56
N PRO A 270 17.31 -8.56 -2.72
CA PRO A 270 18.63 -9.20 -2.93
C PRO A 270 19.78 -8.19 -2.88
N ARG A 271 19.47 -6.92 -3.14
CA ARG A 271 20.32 -5.75 -2.94
C ARG A 271 19.44 -4.56 -2.52
N PRO A 272 20.00 -3.57 -1.82
CA PRO A 272 19.25 -2.37 -1.50
C PRO A 272 18.73 -1.64 -2.75
N TRP A 273 17.53 -1.08 -2.65
CA TRP A 273 16.86 -0.34 -3.73
C TRP A 273 16.04 0.83 -3.17
N THR A 274 15.59 1.73 -4.04
CA THR A 274 14.99 3.00 -3.61
C THR A 274 13.49 3.03 -3.86
N PHE A 275 12.71 3.29 -2.80
CA PHE A 275 11.29 3.54 -2.85
C PHE A 275 11.03 5.04 -2.69
N ILE A 276 10.48 5.68 -3.73
CA ILE A 276 10.24 7.12 -3.73
C ILE A 276 8.75 7.40 -3.87
N VAL A 277 8.19 8.20 -2.97
CA VAL A 277 6.83 8.74 -3.13
C VAL A 277 6.93 10.20 -3.54
N HIS A 278 6.39 10.53 -4.71
CA HIS A 278 6.18 11.91 -5.15
C HIS A 278 4.76 12.30 -4.85
N ASP A 279 4.60 13.29 -3.98
CA ASP A 279 3.33 13.63 -3.38
C ASP A 279 3.04 15.12 -3.58
N PRO A 280 2.34 15.49 -4.68
CA PRO A 280 2.01 16.87 -4.97
C PRO A 280 1.12 17.52 -3.90
N SER A 281 0.19 16.76 -3.31
CA SER A 281 -0.70 17.25 -2.25
C SER A 281 -0.04 17.27 -0.87
N GLY A 282 1.06 16.58 -0.66
CA GLY A 282 1.70 16.51 0.65
C GLY A 282 0.88 15.70 1.68
N MET A 283 0.01 14.81 1.23
CA MET A 283 -0.83 13.99 2.13
C MET A 283 -0.26 12.61 2.43
N SER A 284 0.76 12.14 1.71
CA SER A 284 1.30 10.79 1.87
C SER A 284 2.14 10.63 3.14
N GLU A 285 2.17 9.41 3.68
CA GLU A 285 2.92 9.04 4.89
C GLU A 285 3.54 7.63 4.77
N ILE A 286 4.69 7.40 5.42
CA ILE A 286 5.30 6.07 5.59
C ILE A 286 5.53 5.84 7.08
N LYS A 287 5.09 4.69 7.60
CA LYS A 287 5.30 4.28 8.99
C LYS A 287 5.95 2.89 9.10
N PRO A 288 6.95 2.71 9.98
CA PRO A 288 7.69 3.75 10.69
C PRO A 288 8.45 4.66 9.72
N ASP A 289 8.57 5.93 10.07
CA ASP A 289 9.24 6.97 9.25
C ASP A 289 10.75 7.01 9.45
N ALA A 290 11.29 6.24 10.40
CA ALA A 290 12.72 6.12 10.65
C ALA A 290 13.46 5.70 9.36
N GLY A 291 14.41 6.53 8.91
CA GLY A 291 15.16 6.33 7.67
C GLY A 291 14.51 6.89 6.41
N VAL A 292 13.28 7.42 6.50
CA VAL A 292 12.62 8.12 5.38
C VAL A 292 13.17 9.53 5.28
N THR A 293 13.76 9.88 4.14
CA THR A 293 14.25 11.23 3.86
C THR A 293 13.16 12.05 3.19
N MET A 294 12.80 13.18 3.82
CA MET A 294 11.86 14.15 3.27
C MET A 294 12.60 15.21 2.45
N LYS A 295 12.31 15.30 1.16
CA LYS A 295 12.77 16.39 0.27
C LYS A 295 11.58 17.31 -0.03
N ARG A 296 11.79 18.61 0.12
CA ARG A 296 10.84 19.68 -0.20
C ARG A 296 11.32 20.41 -1.45
#